data_AF-A0A2G5CDM7-F1
#
_entry.id   AF-A0A2G5CDM7-F1
#
_cell.length_a   1.000
_cell.length_b   1.000
_cell.length_c   1.000
_cell.angle_alpha   90.00
_cell.angle_beta   90.00
_cell.angle_gamma   90.00
#
_symmetry.space_group_name_H-M   'P 1'
#
loop_
_entity.id
_entity.type
_entity.pdbx_description
1 polymer ?
#
loop_
_entity_poly.entity_id
_entity_poly.type
_entity_poly.pdbx_seq_one_letter_code
_entity_poly.pdbx_strand_id
1 'polypeptide(L)'
;MSSIRASLSSVTPTETLEIENGLSLVPRLKLVLTIYRSDLSVNPIDEWQFKNSLLDYLKNSISISYIIPEEDLIVHKYKDLKKRKREDPVAYGVLYVRDLGFLNRNKFNKEYEDEVKKKKVDLEKKFVEWRDSFVEKLDGIELSLKGVKFKLNVKIPKTDDFELLKKFWEEYYAFNSKGYSSRGGRQQPDTLVVRGLPSRWFAEPRVSSKPSMLVSHTIFSVFGKIR
;
A
#
# COMPACT_ATOMS: atom_id res chain seq x y z
N MET A 1 11.65 6.92 30.99
CA MET A 1 10.42 6.12 30.89
C MET A 1 10.61 5.13 29.75
N SER A 2 10.85 3.86 30.07
CA SER A 2 11.06 2.79 29.09
C SER A 2 9.74 2.51 28.37
N SER A 3 9.59 3.08 27.18
CA SER A 3 8.55 2.64 26.24
C SER A 3 8.77 1.15 25.99
N ILE A 4 7.78 0.33 26.36
CA ILE A 4 7.74 -1.09 26.00
C ILE A 4 7.75 -1.11 24.48
N ARG A 5 8.90 -1.40 23.86
CA ARG A 5 9.00 -1.55 22.41
C ARG A 5 8.16 -2.76 22.03
N ALA A 6 6.96 -2.54 21.53
CA ALA A 6 6.16 -3.57 20.89
C ALA A 6 6.98 -4.14 19.72
N SER A 7 7.16 -5.46 19.68
CA SER A 7 7.85 -6.11 18.58
C SER A 7 6.96 -6.07 17.33
N LEU A 8 7.53 -5.98 16.13
CA LEU A 8 6.74 -6.02 14.88
C LEU A 8 5.76 -7.22 14.84
N SER A 9 6.15 -8.34 15.46
CA SER A 9 5.32 -9.55 15.57
C SER A 9 4.03 -9.36 16.37
N SER A 10 3.92 -8.35 17.24
CA SER A 10 2.70 -8.08 18.02
C SER A 10 1.76 -7.07 17.35
N VAL A 11 2.19 -6.39 16.28
CA VAL A 11 1.39 -5.34 15.62
C VAL A 11 0.30 -5.97 14.74
N THR A 12 -0.92 -5.47 14.88
CA THR A 12 -2.06 -5.90 14.05
C THR A 12 -2.09 -5.13 12.72
N PRO A 13 -2.74 -5.66 11.66
CA PRO A 13 -2.85 -4.97 10.36
C PRO A 13 -3.62 -3.64 10.40
N THR A 14 -4.18 -3.26 11.56
CA THR A 14 -4.97 -2.03 11.75
C THR A 14 -4.29 -1.01 12.66
N GLU A 15 -3.19 -1.37 13.32
CA GLU A 15 -2.54 -0.52 14.32
C GLU A 15 -1.32 0.19 13.77
N THR A 16 -1.16 1.44 14.17
CA THR A 16 0.06 2.20 13.88
C THR A 16 1.15 1.80 14.85
N LEU A 17 2.34 1.47 14.34
CA LEU A 17 3.52 1.22 15.16
C LEU A 17 4.35 2.49 15.24
N GLU A 18 4.42 3.07 16.43
CA GLU A 18 5.32 4.20 16.70
C GLU A 18 6.78 3.72 16.65
N ILE A 19 7.60 4.43 15.87
CA ILE A 19 9.05 4.29 15.80
C ILE A 19 9.69 5.51 16.50
N GLU A 20 10.97 5.41 16.80
CA GLU A 20 11.75 6.56 17.28
C GLU A 20 11.84 7.69 16.25
N ASN A 21 12.27 8.87 16.73
CA ASN A 21 12.43 10.10 15.96
C ASN A 21 11.14 10.65 15.33
N GLY A 22 9.98 10.35 15.91
CA GLY A 22 8.69 10.84 15.43
C GLY A 22 8.25 10.21 14.10
N LEU A 23 8.82 9.04 13.77
CA LEU A 23 8.40 8.22 12.65
C LEU A 23 7.37 7.21 13.16
N SER A 24 6.40 6.87 12.32
CA SER A 24 5.45 5.81 12.62
C SER A 24 5.16 4.99 11.37
N LEU A 25 4.87 3.70 11.57
CA LEU A 25 4.38 2.83 10.51
C LEU A 25 2.87 2.80 10.59
N VAL A 26 2.26 3.49 9.64
CA VAL A 26 0.82 3.48 9.47
C VAL A 26 0.46 2.34 8.51
N PRO A 27 -0.44 1.43 8.90
CA PRO A 27 -0.89 0.38 8.01
C PRO A 27 -1.61 1.00 6.82
N ARG A 28 -1.37 0.46 5.62
CA ARG A 28 -2.00 0.95 4.40
C ARG A 28 -2.30 -0.19 3.44
N LEU A 29 -3.40 -0.07 2.71
CA LEU A 29 -3.67 -0.84 1.50
C LEU A 29 -3.47 0.08 0.30
N LYS A 30 -2.57 -0.30 -0.62
CA LYS A 30 -2.46 0.36 -1.92
C LYS A 30 -3.13 -0.48 -2.99
N LEU A 31 -3.94 0.19 -3.80
CA LEU A 31 -4.55 -0.38 -4.99
C LEU A 31 -4.02 0.34 -6.21
N VAL A 32 -3.64 -0.42 -7.24
CA VAL A 32 -3.24 0.10 -8.54
C VAL A 32 -4.46 0.10 -9.44
N LEU A 33 -4.81 1.27 -9.95
CA LEU A 33 -5.94 1.49 -10.82
C LEU A 33 -5.46 1.58 -12.27
N THR A 34 -6.11 0.84 -13.14
CA THR A 34 -5.90 0.92 -14.59
C THR A 34 -7.24 1.27 -15.23
N ILE A 35 -7.28 2.37 -15.99
CA ILE A 35 -8.53 2.91 -16.50
C ILE A 35 -8.58 2.69 -18.00
N TYR A 36 -9.62 2.00 -18.44
CA TYR A 36 -9.91 1.70 -19.84
C TYR A 36 -11.12 2.53 -20.31
N ARG A 37 -11.24 2.71 -21.63
CA ARG A 37 -12.45 3.27 -22.23
C ARG A 37 -13.45 2.14 -22.46
N SER A 38 -14.71 2.35 -22.11
CA SER A 38 -15.79 1.46 -22.54
C SER A 38 -16.35 1.90 -23.90
N ASP A 39 -16.27 3.20 -24.22
CA ASP A 39 -16.83 3.78 -25.44
C ASP A 39 -15.79 4.02 -26.56
N LEU A 40 -16.29 4.28 -27.78
CA LEU A 40 -15.51 4.59 -28.99
C LEU A 40 -14.87 6.00 -28.99
N SER A 41 -15.09 6.80 -27.95
CA SER A 41 -14.62 8.19 -27.91
C SER A 41 -13.11 8.31 -27.68
N VAL A 42 -12.46 9.25 -28.37
CA VAL A 42 -11.03 9.54 -28.20
C VAL A 42 -10.80 10.65 -27.16
N ASN A 43 -11.85 11.09 -26.46
CA ASN A 43 -11.77 12.19 -25.51
C ASN A 43 -10.76 11.91 -24.39
N PRO A 44 -9.92 12.89 -24.05
CA PRO A 44 -9.02 12.75 -22.92
C PRO A 44 -9.84 12.62 -21.64
N ILE A 45 -9.33 11.81 -20.72
CA ILE A 45 -9.87 11.75 -19.36
C ILE A 45 -9.54 13.04 -18.62
N ASP A 46 -10.56 13.61 -17.99
CA ASP A 46 -10.41 14.70 -17.04
C ASP A 46 -10.07 14.07 -15.68
N GLU A 47 -8.82 14.22 -15.25
CA GLU A 47 -8.30 13.59 -14.02
C GLU A 47 -9.07 14.04 -12.78
N TRP A 48 -9.40 15.32 -12.69
CA TRP A 48 -10.09 15.88 -11.52
C TRP A 48 -11.55 15.41 -11.47
N GLN A 49 -12.25 15.42 -12.61
CA GLN A 49 -13.62 14.92 -12.65
C GLN A 49 -13.70 13.41 -12.39
N PHE A 50 -12.75 12.64 -12.90
CA PHE A 50 -12.68 11.21 -12.62
C PHE A 50 -12.42 10.93 -11.14
N LYS A 51 -11.48 11.66 -10.53
CA LYS A 51 -11.21 11.56 -9.09
C LYS A 51 -12.47 11.80 -8.27
N ASN A 52 -13.19 12.90 -8.51
CA ASN A 52 -14.40 13.22 -7.78
C ASN A 52 -15.49 12.17 -7.98
N SER A 53 -15.72 11.73 -9.22
CA SER A 53 -16.72 10.69 -9.49
C SER A 53 -16.39 9.37 -8.80
N LEU A 54 -15.10 8.99 -8.73
CA LEU A 54 -14.69 7.77 -8.04
C LEU A 54 -14.83 7.93 -6.53
N LEU A 55 -14.48 9.09 -5.96
CA LEU A 55 -14.65 9.36 -4.53
C LEU A 55 -16.14 9.38 -4.13
N ASP A 56 -17.00 9.96 -4.96
CA ASP A 56 -18.45 9.95 -4.72
C ASP A 56 -19.03 8.54 -4.82
N TYR A 57 -18.56 7.74 -5.78
CA TYR A 57 -18.90 6.33 -5.84
C TYR A 57 -18.47 5.60 -4.56
N LEU A 58 -17.21 5.75 -4.13
CA LEU A 58 -16.68 5.12 -2.92
C LEU A 58 -17.49 5.46 -1.67
N LYS A 59 -17.93 6.73 -1.54
CA LYS A 59 -18.78 7.20 -0.44
C LYS A 59 -20.17 6.56 -0.47
N ASN A 60 -20.79 6.49 -1.64
CA ASN A 60 -22.20 6.10 -1.78
C ASN A 60 -22.44 4.59 -1.90
N SER A 61 -21.54 3.86 -2.57
CA SER A 61 -21.78 2.46 -2.94
C SER A 61 -21.10 1.46 -2.01
N ILE A 62 -19.96 1.81 -1.42
CA ILE A 62 -19.14 0.85 -0.67
C ILE A 62 -19.42 0.93 0.84
N SER A 63 -20.19 1.92 1.32
CA SER A 63 -20.47 2.12 2.75
C SER A 63 -19.20 1.97 3.59
N ILE A 64 -18.08 2.47 3.08
CA ILE A 64 -16.87 2.58 3.89
C ILE A 64 -17.25 3.59 4.96
N SER A 65 -17.16 3.20 6.23
CA SER A 65 -17.40 4.12 7.36
C SER A 65 -16.38 5.27 7.41
N TYR A 66 -15.47 5.35 6.44
CA TYR A 66 -14.32 6.23 6.34
C TYR A 66 -14.32 6.97 5.00
N ILE A 67 -14.04 8.27 5.07
CA ILE A 67 -13.92 9.15 3.92
C ILE A 67 -12.47 9.09 3.43
N ILE A 68 -12.26 8.60 2.21
CA ILE A 68 -10.94 8.61 1.56
C ILE A 68 -10.60 10.07 1.19
N PRO A 69 -9.45 10.62 1.65
CA PRO A 69 -8.99 11.95 1.26
C PRO A 69 -8.68 12.04 -0.24
N GLU A 70 -8.77 13.24 -0.83
CA GLU A 70 -8.48 13.43 -2.27
C GLU A 70 -7.00 13.15 -2.60
N GLU A 71 -6.10 13.40 -1.65
CA GLU A 71 -4.66 13.20 -1.78
C GLU A 71 -4.29 11.71 -1.89
N ASP A 72 -5.11 10.84 -1.32
CA ASP A 72 -4.91 9.40 -1.33
C ASP A 72 -5.37 8.75 -2.64
N LEU A 73 -6.04 9.50 -3.52
CA LEU A 73 -6.38 9.09 -4.88
C LEU A 73 -5.54 9.88 -5.90
N ILE A 74 -4.58 9.20 -6.51
CA ILE A 74 -3.74 9.74 -7.58
C ILE A 74 -4.21 9.17 -8.91
N VAL A 75 -4.47 10.02 -9.89
CA VAL A 75 -4.88 9.63 -11.24
C VAL A 75 -4.08 10.44 -12.24
N HIS A 76 -3.52 9.77 -13.23
CA HIS A 76 -2.73 10.38 -14.28
C HIS A 76 -3.13 9.83 -15.64
N LYS A 77 -3.40 10.72 -16.59
CA LYS A 77 -3.66 10.37 -17.97
C LYS A 77 -2.37 10.02 -18.70
N TYR A 78 -2.48 9.12 -19.67
CA TYR A 78 -1.40 8.91 -20.61
C TYR A 78 -1.34 10.06 -21.63
N LYS A 79 -0.13 10.56 -21.93
CA LYS A 79 0.07 11.70 -22.83
C LYS A 79 -0.28 11.37 -24.29
N ASP A 80 0.04 10.16 -24.74
CA ASP A 80 -0.08 9.74 -26.15
C ASP A 80 -1.34 8.90 -26.41
N LEU A 81 -2.53 9.47 -26.21
CA LEU A 81 -3.80 8.76 -26.43
C LEU A 81 -4.04 8.37 -27.90
N LYS A 82 -3.49 9.13 -28.85
CA LYS A 82 -3.68 8.90 -30.30
C LYS A 82 -2.83 7.75 -30.86
N LYS A 83 -1.72 7.39 -30.19
CA LYS A 83 -0.83 6.29 -30.60
C LYS A 83 -1.21 4.96 -29.94
N ARG A 84 -2.15 5.00 -29.01
CA ARG A 84 -2.60 3.83 -28.24
C ARG A 84 -3.64 3.06 -29.03
N LYS A 85 -3.61 1.73 -28.89
CA LYS A 85 -4.65 0.86 -29.39
C LYS A 85 -5.93 1.07 -28.59
N ARG A 86 -7.06 0.66 -29.16
CA ARG A 86 -8.38 0.82 -28.54
C ARG A 86 -8.47 0.20 -27.14
N GLU A 87 -7.89 -0.99 -26.98
CA GLU A 87 -7.89 -1.75 -25.74
C GLU A 87 -6.81 -1.31 -24.74
N ASP A 88 -5.97 -0.34 -25.12
CA ASP A 88 -4.93 0.14 -24.23
C ASP A 88 -5.53 1.05 -23.14
N PRO A 89 -4.96 1.04 -21.93
CA PRO A 89 -5.42 1.90 -20.87
C PRO A 89 -5.17 3.37 -21.21
N VAL A 90 -6.06 4.24 -20.76
CA VAL A 90 -6.05 5.69 -21.05
C VAL A 90 -5.59 6.52 -19.86
N ALA A 91 -5.71 5.97 -18.66
CA ALA A 91 -5.11 6.50 -17.46
C ALA A 91 -4.66 5.36 -16.54
N TYR A 92 -3.82 5.74 -15.59
CA TYR A 92 -3.43 4.91 -14.46
C TYR A 92 -3.63 5.72 -13.19
N GLY A 93 -3.80 5.01 -12.08
CA GLY A 93 -3.96 5.64 -10.79
C GLY A 93 -3.52 4.75 -9.65
N VAL A 94 -3.49 5.35 -8.47
CA VAL A 94 -3.19 4.68 -7.22
C VAL A 94 -4.17 5.17 -6.18
N LEU A 95 -4.80 4.24 -5.48
CA LEU A 95 -5.66 4.52 -4.34
C LEU A 95 -4.98 3.99 -3.07
N TYR A 96 -4.85 4.84 -2.07
CA TYR A 96 -4.38 4.48 -0.74
C TYR A 96 -5.55 4.43 0.24
N VAL A 97 -5.64 3.36 1.02
CA VAL A 97 -6.54 3.25 2.18
C VAL A 97 -5.67 3.15 3.42
N ARG A 98 -5.67 4.20 4.25
CA ARG A 98 -4.82 4.29 5.46
C ARG A 98 -5.58 4.01 6.75
N ASP A 99 -6.85 4.41 6.82
CA ASP A 99 -7.67 4.09 7.99
C ASP A 99 -8.28 2.71 7.83
N LEU A 100 -7.73 1.75 8.58
CA LEU A 100 -8.22 0.39 8.70
C LEU A 100 -8.85 0.14 10.09
N GLY A 101 -9.05 1.18 10.90
CA GLY A 101 -9.54 1.08 12.26
C GLY A 101 -10.95 0.51 12.35
N PHE A 102 -11.77 0.67 11.31
CA PHE A 102 -13.15 0.13 11.25
C PHE A 102 -13.22 -1.40 11.25
N LEU A 103 -12.12 -2.09 10.91
CA LEU A 103 -12.02 -3.55 11.00
C LEU A 103 -11.87 -4.00 12.47
N ASN A 104 -11.34 -3.13 13.33
CA ASN A 104 -11.11 -3.39 14.74
C ASN A 104 -12.26 -2.81 15.59
N ARG A 105 -13.45 -3.44 15.50
CA ARG A 105 -14.65 -3.00 16.24
C ARG A 105 -14.62 -3.29 17.74
N ASN A 106 -13.62 -4.04 18.24
CA ASN A 106 -13.52 -4.48 19.63
C ASN A 106 -12.22 -3.99 20.29
N LYS A 107 -12.05 -2.67 20.41
CA LYS A 107 -11.15 -2.11 21.42
C LYS A 107 -11.91 -2.12 22.76
N PHE A 108 -11.21 -2.37 23.87
CA PHE A 108 -11.74 -2.57 25.23
C PHE A 108 -12.13 -4.01 25.57
N ASN A 109 -11.12 -4.83 25.86
CA ASN A 109 -11.10 -5.66 27.07
C ASN A 109 -9.63 -5.96 27.42
N LYS A 110 -9.32 -6.07 28.72
CA LYS A 110 -8.01 -6.56 29.19
C LYS A 110 -7.91 -8.04 28.82
N GLU A 111 -7.24 -8.34 27.71
CA GLU A 111 -7.18 -9.69 27.13
C GLU A 111 -5.89 -10.41 27.54
N TYR A 112 -6.01 -11.72 27.81
CA TYR A 112 -4.88 -12.60 28.10
C TYR A 112 -4.06 -12.88 26.83
N GLU A 113 -2.78 -13.26 26.98
CA GLU A 113 -1.82 -13.40 25.87
C GLU A 113 -2.29 -14.37 24.75
N ASP A 114 -3.04 -15.42 25.11
CA ASP A 114 -3.61 -16.38 24.15
C ASP A 114 -4.85 -15.85 23.42
N GLU A 115 -5.61 -14.94 24.03
CA GLU A 115 -6.74 -14.26 23.40
C GLU A 115 -6.25 -13.22 22.39
N VAL A 116 -5.14 -12.53 22.70
CA VAL A 116 -4.49 -11.56 21.79
C VAL A 116 -4.03 -12.24 20.49
N LYS A 117 -3.43 -13.44 20.59
CA LYS A 117 -3.00 -14.21 19.40
C LYS A 117 -4.18 -14.64 18.53
N LYS A 118 -5.25 -15.16 19.13
CA LYS A 118 -6.46 -15.55 18.38
C LYS A 118 -7.12 -14.35 17.71
N LYS A 119 -7.28 -13.26 18.44
CA LYS A 119 -7.83 -12.00 17.92
C LYS A 119 -7.01 -11.46 16.76
N LYS A 120 -5.68 -11.57 16.81
CA LYS A 120 -4.80 -11.17 15.71
C LYS A 120 -5.08 -11.99 14.44
N VAL A 121 -5.12 -13.32 14.56
CA VAL A 121 -5.42 -14.21 13.42
C VAL A 121 -6.80 -13.90 12.84
N ASP A 122 -7.79 -13.67 13.70
CA ASP A 122 -9.14 -13.30 13.26
C ASP A 122 -9.18 -11.93 12.56
N LEU A 123 -8.40 -10.96 13.02
CA LEU A 123 -8.26 -9.65 12.37
C LEU A 123 -7.53 -9.75 11.02
N GLU A 124 -6.48 -10.57 10.92
CA GLU A 124 -5.78 -10.83 9.65
C GLU A 124 -6.73 -11.46 8.63
N LYS A 125 -7.53 -12.46 9.02
CA LYS A 125 -8.55 -13.07 8.15
C LYS A 125 -9.60 -12.06 7.71
N LYS A 126 -10.17 -11.30 8.66
CA LYS A 126 -11.15 -10.23 8.35
C LYS A 126 -10.59 -9.18 7.40
N PHE A 127 -9.31 -8.83 7.57
CA PHE A 127 -8.63 -7.90 6.68
C PHE A 127 -8.51 -8.46 5.26
N VAL A 128 -8.10 -9.72 5.11
CA VAL A 128 -7.99 -10.38 3.79
C VAL A 128 -9.37 -10.48 3.12
N GLU A 129 -10.38 -10.96 3.83
CA GLU A 129 -11.76 -11.06 3.34
C GLU A 129 -12.32 -9.70 2.92
N TRP A 130 -12.12 -8.67 3.75
CA TRP A 130 -12.54 -7.30 3.42
C TRP A 130 -11.78 -6.76 2.20
N ARG A 131 -10.45 -6.94 2.15
CA ARG A 131 -9.59 -6.49 1.06
C ARG A 131 -10.03 -7.09 -0.26
N ASP A 132 -10.30 -8.39 -0.29
CA ASP A 132 -10.68 -9.11 -1.50
C ASP A 132 -12.09 -8.67 -1.95
N SER A 133 -13.06 -8.60 -1.03
CA SER A 133 -14.39 -8.06 -1.32
C SER A 133 -14.36 -6.60 -1.80
N PHE A 134 -13.47 -5.79 -1.24
CA PHE A 134 -13.29 -4.40 -1.64
C PHE A 134 -12.74 -4.27 -3.05
N VAL A 135 -11.76 -5.10 -3.41
CA VAL A 135 -11.20 -5.15 -4.77
C VAL A 135 -12.24 -5.68 -5.76
N GLU A 136 -12.98 -6.73 -5.42
CA GLU A 136 -14.05 -7.26 -6.29
C GLU A 136 -15.15 -6.24 -6.58
N LYS A 137 -15.54 -5.46 -5.56
CA LYS A 137 -16.53 -4.37 -5.75
C LYS A 137 -16.00 -3.26 -6.64
N LEU A 138 -14.69 -2.99 -6.58
CA LEU A 138 -14.06 -1.93 -7.34
C LEU A 138 -13.65 -2.33 -8.76
N ASP A 139 -13.29 -3.59 -8.96
CA ASP A 139 -12.86 -4.10 -10.25
C ASP A 139 -14.06 -4.22 -11.20
N GLY A 140 -13.89 -3.69 -12.41
CA GLY A 140 -14.92 -3.75 -13.45
C GLY A 140 -16.01 -2.69 -13.37
N ILE A 141 -15.96 -1.75 -12.41
CA ILE A 141 -16.92 -0.64 -12.38
C ILE A 141 -16.80 0.19 -13.66
N GLU A 142 -17.95 0.59 -14.20
CA GLU A 142 -18.03 1.59 -15.25
C GLU A 142 -18.49 2.95 -14.68
N LEU A 143 -17.65 3.97 -14.84
CA LEU A 143 -17.96 5.35 -14.48
C LEU A 143 -18.29 6.15 -15.74
N SER A 144 -19.43 6.85 -15.73
CA SER A 144 -19.84 7.73 -16.83
C SER A 144 -19.49 9.18 -16.51
N LEU A 145 -18.60 9.77 -17.30
CA LEU A 145 -18.19 11.17 -17.20
C LEU A 145 -18.60 11.91 -18.46
N LYS A 146 -19.52 12.88 -18.34
CA LYS A 146 -19.99 13.71 -19.47
C LYS A 146 -20.40 12.88 -20.71
N GLY A 147 -21.02 11.71 -20.50
CA GLY A 147 -21.46 10.82 -21.57
C GLY A 147 -20.37 9.90 -22.15
N VAL A 148 -19.16 9.87 -21.55
CA VAL A 148 -18.12 8.89 -21.87
C VAL A 148 -17.96 7.91 -20.71
N LYS A 149 -18.04 6.62 -21.00
CA LYS A 149 -17.87 5.54 -20.03
C LYS A 149 -16.42 5.07 -19.94
N PHE A 150 -15.96 4.91 -18.72
CA PHE A 150 -14.64 4.39 -18.38
C PHE A 150 -14.78 3.15 -17.51
N LYS A 151 -14.10 2.07 -17.89
CA LYS A 151 -14.00 0.85 -17.10
C LYS A 151 -12.78 0.90 -16.21
N LEU A 152 -12.98 0.67 -14.92
CA LEU A 152 -11.91 0.58 -13.94
C LEU A 152 -11.44 -0.87 -13.83
N ASN A 153 -10.12 -1.07 -13.83
CA ASN A 153 -9.50 -2.31 -13.40
C ASN A 153 -8.65 -2.07 -12.16
N VAL A 154 -8.80 -2.90 -11.14
CA VAL A 154 -8.13 -2.73 -9.85
C VAL A 154 -7.25 -3.94 -9.56
N LYS A 155 -6.00 -3.68 -9.17
CA LYS A 155 -5.06 -4.72 -8.78
C LYS A 155 -4.35 -4.37 -7.48
N ILE A 156 -4.18 -5.38 -6.64
CA ILE A 156 -3.29 -5.29 -5.47
C ILE A 156 -1.85 -5.45 -5.99
N PRO A 157 -0.95 -4.50 -5.73
CA PRO A 157 0.45 -4.65 -6.09
C PRO A 157 1.07 -5.76 -5.25
N LYS A 158 2.01 -6.52 -5.83
CA LYS A 158 2.72 -7.61 -5.14
C LYS A 158 3.39 -7.17 -3.84
N THR A 159 3.73 -5.89 -3.70
CA THR A 159 4.34 -5.33 -2.49
C THR A 159 3.42 -5.30 -1.29
N ASP A 160 2.10 -5.28 -1.52
CA ASP A 160 1.09 -5.15 -0.48
C ASP A 160 0.39 -6.50 -0.20
N ASP A 161 0.84 -7.58 -0.84
CA ASP A 161 0.41 -8.96 -0.56
C ASP A 161 1.63 -9.81 -0.18
N PHE A 162 1.68 -10.22 1.09
CA PHE A 162 2.82 -10.97 1.63
C PHE A 162 3.00 -12.34 0.95
N GLU A 163 1.92 -13.04 0.63
CA GLU A 163 1.99 -14.38 0.03
C GLU A 163 2.51 -14.30 -1.41
N LEU A 164 2.00 -13.34 -2.18
CA LEU A 164 2.47 -13.09 -3.54
C LEU A 164 3.93 -12.62 -3.53
N LEU A 165 4.32 -11.77 -2.59
CA LEU A 165 5.70 -11.31 -2.43
C LEU A 165 6.63 -12.47 -2.09
N LYS A 166 6.24 -13.33 -1.13
CA LYS A 166 7.00 -14.51 -0.74
C LYS A 166 7.21 -15.44 -1.92
N LYS A 167 6.14 -15.79 -2.63
CA LYS A 167 6.21 -16.65 -3.82
C LYS A 167 7.11 -16.05 -4.91
N PHE A 168 6.98 -14.74 -5.17
CA PHE A 168 7.84 -14.05 -6.14
C PHE A 168 9.32 -14.12 -5.76
N TRP A 169 9.64 -13.95 -4.48
CA TRP A 169 11.01 -14.09 -3.98
C TRP A 169 11.52 -15.53 -4.10
N GLU A 170 10.72 -16.52 -3.72
CA GLU A 170 11.05 -17.94 -3.86
C GLU A 170 11.34 -18.31 -5.32
N GLU A 171 10.50 -17.87 -6.26
CA GLU A 171 10.71 -18.07 -7.70
C GLU A 171 11.98 -17.35 -8.20
N TYR A 172 12.19 -16.09 -7.81
CA TYR A 172 13.35 -15.32 -8.23
C TYR A 172 14.66 -16.01 -7.83
N TYR A 173 14.77 -16.51 -6.59
CA TYR A 173 15.98 -17.21 -6.16
C TYR A 173 16.07 -18.65 -6.67
N ALA A 174 14.96 -19.36 -6.85
CA ALA A 174 14.97 -20.72 -7.38
C ALA A 174 15.43 -20.78 -8.85
N PHE A 175 15.01 -19.80 -9.67
CA PHE A 175 15.22 -19.83 -11.12
C PHE A 175 16.28 -18.85 -11.63
N ASN A 176 16.47 -17.70 -10.97
CA ASN A 176 17.33 -16.63 -11.46
C ASN A 176 18.74 -16.59 -10.81
N SER A 177 19.00 -17.49 -9.86
CA SER A 177 20.31 -17.63 -9.19
C SER A 177 21.38 -18.36 -10.02
N LYS A 178 21.03 -18.89 -11.21
CA LYS A 178 21.89 -19.79 -12.00
C LYS A 178 22.64 -19.16 -13.20
N GLY A 179 22.49 -17.87 -13.49
CA GLY A 179 23.14 -17.26 -14.66
C GLY A 179 23.75 -15.88 -14.42
N TYR A 180 25.08 -15.78 -14.55
CA TYR A 180 25.97 -14.62 -14.85
C TYR A 180 25.70 -13.21 -14.27
N SER A 181 24.65 -13.02 -13.47
CA SER A 181 24.23 -11.77 -12.83
C SER A 181 24.80 -11.62 -11.42
N SER A 182 25.61 -12.59 -10.99
CA SER A 182 26.24 -12.71 -9.67
C SER A 182 27.38 -11.72 -9.40
N ARG A 183 27.63 -10.75 -10.30
CA ARG A 183 28.66 -9.70 -10.13
C ARG A 183 28.15 -8.41 -9.49
N GLY A 184 26.84 -8.18 -9.41
CA GLY A 184 26.26 -7.13 -8.58
C GLY A 184 25.89 -7.72 -7.22
N GLY A 185 26.50 -7.21 -6.15
CA GLY A 185 26.35 -7.72 -4.77
C GLY A 185 24.94 -8.23 -4.50
N ARG A 186 24.85 -9.52 -4.18
CA ARG A 186 23.61 -10.29 -4.00
C ARG A 186 22.63 -9.46 -3.16
N GLN A 187 21.60 -8.88 -3.80
CA GLN A 187 20.38 -8.53 -3.07
C GLN A 187 19.96 -9.83 -2.39
N GLN A 188 20.01 -9.83 -1.07
CA GLN A 188 19.53 -10.94 -0.25
C GLN A 188 18.11 -10.56 0.22
N PRO A 189 17.25 -11.55 0.52
CA PRO A 189 15.88 -11.27 0.96
C PRO A 189 15.82 -10.49 2.29
N ASP A 190 16.93 -10.44 3.03
CA ASP A 190 17.11 -9.67 4.26
C ASP A 190 17.58 -8.22 4.02
N THR A 191 17.85 -7.83 2.77
CA THR A 191 18.35 -6.49 2.43
C THR A 191 17.22 -5.56 2.01
N LEU A 192 16.92 -4.55 2.84
CA LEU A 192 15.90 -3.55 2.57
C LEU A 192 16.54 -2.28 1.96
N VAL A 193 16.18 -1.95 0.72
CA VAL A 193 16.70 -0.75 0.01
C VAL A 193 15.65 0.36 0.07
N VAL A 194 15.94 1.43 0.82
CA VAL A 194 15.07 2.62 0.88
C VAL A 194 15.67 3.75 0.07
N ARG A 195 14.85 4.43 -0.73
CA ARG A 195 15.26 5.56 -1.58
C ARG A 195 14.28 6.73 -1.43
N GLY A 196 14.77 7.94 -1.67
CA GLY A 196 13.93 9.15 -1.68
C GLY A 196 13.50 9.64 -0.30
N LEU A 197 14.10 9.13 0.78
CA LEU A 197 13.80 9.62 2.13
C LEU A 197 14.64 10.86 2.48
N PRO A 198 14.06 11.82 3.22
CA PRO A 198 14.82 12.95 3.76
C PRO A 198 15.97 12.48 4.67
N SER A 199 17.20 12.91 4.39
CA SER A 199 18.38 12.54 5.21
C SER A 199 18.23 12.92 6.67
N ARG A 200 17.51 14.02 6.93
CA ARG A 200 17.25 14.59 8.26
C ARG A 200 16.45 13.65 9.18
N TRP A 201 15.67 12.72 8.63
CA TRP A 201 14.96 11.71 9.44
C TRP A 201 15.92 10.73 10.12
N PHE A 202 17.10 10.53 9.52
CA PHE A 202 18.13 9.61 9.99
C PHE A 202 19.33 10.31 10.61
N ALA A 203 19.28 11.63 10.74
CA ALA A 203 20.36 12.40 11.31
C ALA A 203 20.17 12.56 12.82
N GLU A 204 21.27 12.74 13.55
CA GLU A 204 21.20 13.13 14.96
C GLU A 204 20.70 14.58 15.07
N PRO A 205 19.58 14.81 15.79
CA PRO A 205 19.04 16.14 15.93
C PRO A 205 20.09 17.10 16.50
N ARG A 206 20.28 18.25 15.83
CA ARG A 206 21.19 19.35 16.24
C ARG A 206 22.69 19.08 16.07
N VAL A 207 23.11 17.91 15.59
CA VAL A 207 24.54 17.57 15.40
C VAL A 207 24.94 17.64 13.93
N SER A 208 24.12 17.09 13.03
CA SER A 208 24.44 17.01 11.61
C SER A 208 23.18 16.90 10.75
N SER A 209 23.30 17.20 9.46
CA SER A 209 22.28 16.91 8.44
C SER A 209 22.52 15.57 7.72
N LYS A 210 23.67 14.94 7.99
CA LYS A 210 24.04 13.63 7.44
C LYS A 210 23.36 12.51 8.22
N PRO A 211 22.97 11.42 7.55
CA PRO A 211 22.42 10.25 8.24
C PRO A 211 23.47 9.66 9.19
N SER A 212 23.06 9.39 10.43
CA SER A 212 23.85 8.72 11.45
C SER A 212 23.54 7.22 11.42
N MET A 213 24.59 6.40 11.42
CA MET A 213 24.43 4.94 11.47
C MET A 213 23.72 4.50 12.75
N LEU A 214 23.96 5.17 13.87
CA LEU A 214 23.32 4.87 15.15
C LEU A 214 21.82 5.11 15.04
N VAL A 215 21.40 6.29 14.56
CA VAL A 215 19.98 6.64 14.41
C VAL A 215 19.27 5.71 13.44
N SER A 216 19.88 5.43 12.28
CA SER A 216 19.34 4.47 11.32
C SER A 216 19.20 3.07 11.93
N HIS A 217 20.23 2.58 12.61
CA HIS A 217 20.18 1.27 13.26
C HIS A 217 19.07 1.21 14.30
N THR A 218 18.89 2.25 15.11
CA THR A 218 17.82 2.28 16.12
C THR A 218 16.43 2.27 15.50
N ILE A 219 16.20 3.10 14.46
CA ILE A 219 14.94 3.13 13.70
C ILE A 219 14.62 1.75 13.13
N PHE A 220 15.57 1.13 12.44
CA PHE A 220 15.32 -0.13 11.74
C PHE A 220 15.38 -1.35 12.66
N SER A 221 15.93 -1.24 13.88
CA SER A 221 15.99 -2.35 14.84
C SER A 221 14.61 -2.82 15.29
N VAL A 222 13.58 -1.98 15.09
CA VAL A 222 12.17 -2.33 15.31
C VAL A 222 11.72 -3.49 14.42
N PHE A 223 12.31 -3.62 13.22
CA PHE A 223 12.00 -4.71 12.28
C PHE A 223 12.75 -6.01 12.60
N GLY A 224 13.68 -5.99 13.55
CA GLY A 224 14.48 -7.14 13.95
C GLY A 224 15.97 -6.83 14.01
N LYS A 225 16.78 -7.89 14.07
CA LYS A 225 18.24 -7.77 14.10
C LYS A 225 18.74 -7.37 12.71
N ILE A 226 19.37 -6.21 12.62
CA ILE A 226 20.07 -5.73 11.43
C ILE A 226 21.49 -6.30 11.46
N ARG A 227 21.98 -6.74 10.30
CA ARG A 227 23.37 -7.21 10.11
C ARG A 227 24.30 -6.07 9.75
#